data_AF-A0A2U9IG12-F1
#
_entry.id   AF-A0A2U9IG12-F1
#
_cell.length_a   1.000
_cell.length_b   1.000
_cell.length_c   1.000
_cell.angle_alpha   90.00
_cell.angle_beta   90.00
_cell.angle_gamma   90.00
#
_symmetry.space_group_name_H-M   'P 1'
#
loop_
_entity.id
_entity.type
_entity.pdbx_description
1 polymer ?
#
loop_
_entity_poly.entity_id
_entity_poly.type
_entity_poly.pdbx_seq_one_letter_code
_entity_poly.pdbx_strand_id
1 'polypeptide(L)' 'MKDVLCPRCGIRMEFMAEAEVSGSNKKVRYFYRCPACGTRISESEMTIEKKDGYVSIKVLQ' A
#
# COMPACT_ATOMS: atom_id res chain seq x y z
N MET A 1 3.44 10.26 14.61
CA MET A 1 3.14 9.02 13.85
C MET A 1 2.25 8.15 14.71
N LYS A 2 1.12 7.64 14.20
CA LYS A 2 0.31 6.66 14.95
C LYS A 2 1.04 5.32 14.90
N ASP A 3 1.27 4.73 16.06
CA ASP A 3 1.82 3.40 16.14
C ASP A 3 0.71 2.38 15.88
N VAL A 4 0.86 1.59 14.83
CA VAL A 4 -0.05 0.50 14.50
C VAL A 4 0.50 -0.77 15.12
N LEU A 5 -0.26 -1.35 16.06
CA LEU A 5 0.08 -2.62 16.68
C LEU A 5 -0.56 -3.78 15.91
N CYS A 6 0.16 -4.88 15.80
CA CYS A 6 -0.36 -6.08 15.17
C CYS A 6 -1.53 -6.65 15.98
N PRO A 7 -2.71 -6.87 15.37
CA PRO A 7 -3.88 -7.40 16.08
C PRO A 7 -3.69 -8.86 16.54
N ARG A 8 -2.67 -9.57 16.02
CA ARG A 8 -2.39 -10.96 16.40
C ARG A 8 -1.39 -11.10 17.53
N CYS A 9 -0.32 -10.31 17.54
CA CYS A 9 0.80 -10.50 18.47
C CYS A 9 1.19 -9.24 19.25
N GLY A 10 0.49 -8.11 19.03
CA GLY A 10 0.73 -6.85 19.75
C GLY A 10 2.02 -6.11 19.37
N ILE A 11 2.84 -6.66 18.47
CA ILE A 11 4.11 -6.05 18.05
C ILE A 11 3.84 -4.88 17.09
N ARG A 12 4.65 -3.82 17.20
CA ARG A 12 4.58 -2.65 16.31
C ARG A 12 4.80 -3.07 14.86
N MET A 13 3.88 -2.65 14.00
CA MET A 13 3.92 -2.96 12.57
C MET A 13 4.79 -1.95 11.82
N GLU A 14 5.36 -2.41 10.71
CA GLU A 14 6.13 -1.59 9.78
C GLU A 14 5.22 -1.10 8.66
N PHE A 15 5.31 0.19 8.33
CA PHE A 15 4.61 0.74 7.17
C PHE A 15 5.41 0.45 5.91
N MET A 16 4.76 -0.17 4.92
CA MET A 16 5.37 -0.58 3.67
C MET A 16 4.65 0.07 2.49
N ALA A 17 5.41 0.31 1.43
CA ALA A 17 4.90 0.74 0.14
C ALA A 17 5.47 -0.19 -0.95
N GLU A 18 4.58 -0.81 -1.72
CA GLU A 18 4.95 -1.62 -2.87
C GLU A 18 4.42 -0.96 -4.14
N ALA A 19 5.24 -0.94 -5.20
CA ALA A 19 4.86 -0.40 -6.49
C ALA A 19 5.01 -1.48 -7.56
N GLU A 20 3.96 -1.66 -8.35
CA GLU A 20 3.88 -2.57 -9.48
C GLU A 20 3.67 -1.73 -10.75
N VAL A 21 4.45 -2.01 -11.80
CA VAL A 21 4.35 -1.32 -13.09
C VAL A 21 4.02 -2.34 -14.16
N SER A 22 2.91 -2.10 -14.87
CA SER A 22 2.39 -2.97 -15.91
C SER A 22 2.01 -2.12 -17.12
N GLY A 23 2.92 -2.01 -18.09
CA GLY A 23 2.76 -1.15 -19.26
C GLY A 23 2.65 0.34 -18.86
N SER A 24 1.54 0.99 -19.23
CA SER A 24 1.24 2.39 -18.86
C SER A 24 0.56 2.55 -17.50
N ASN A 25 0.32 1.44 -16.79
CA ASN A 25 -0.31 1.41 -15.48
C ASN A 25 0.72 1.24 -14.37
N LYS A 26 0.63 2.06 -13.33
CA LYS A 26 1.39 1.92 -12.09
C LYS A 26 0.41 1.78 -10.93
N LYS A 27 0.61 0.74 -10.14
CA LYS A 27 -0.20 0.44 -8.96
C LYS A 27 0.69 0.53 -7.72
N VAL A 28 0.32 1.37 -6.76
CA VAL A 28 1.02 1.54 -5.49
C VAL A 28 0.12 1.06 -4.37
N ARG A 29 0.62 0.17 -3.52
CA ARG A 29 -0.09 -0.36 -2.37
C ARG A 29 0.64 0.05 -1.10
N TYR A 30 -0.09 0.72 -0.20
CA TYR A 30 0.36 1.06 1.13
C TYR A 30 -0.29 0.12 2.13
N PHE A 31 0.51 -0.50 2.98
CA PHE A 31 0.02 -1.45 3.96
C PHE A 31 0.97 -1.52 5.16
N TYR A 32 0.45 -1.96 6.30
CA TYR A 32 1.25 -2.32 7.45
C TYR A 32 1.58 -3.81 7.41
N ARG A 33 2.81 -4.19 7.73
CA ARG A 33 3.23 -5.59 7.88
C ARG A 33 3.79 -5.82 9.28
N CYS A 34 3.35 -6.88 9.93
CA CYS A 34 3.94 -7.32 11.18
C CYS A 34 5.26 -8.06 10.90
N PRO A 35 6.41 -7.63 11.44
CA PRO A 35 7.70 -8.29 11.22
C PRO A 35 7.78 -9.66 11.92
N ALA A 36 7.00 -9.87 12.98
CA ALA A 36 7.06 -11.10 13.77
C ALA A 36 6.18 -12.24 13.21
N CYS A 37 4.93 -11.95 12.85
CA CYS A 37 3.97 -12.98 12.41
C CYS A 37 3.51 -12.82 10.97
N GLY A 38 3.97 -11.79 10.25
CA GLY A 38 3.68 -11.58 8.83
C GLY A 38 2.30 -11.03 8.50
N THR A 39 1.43 -10.76 9.50
CA THR A 39 0.09 -10.18 9.27
C THR A 39 0.18 -8.86 8.49
N ARG A 40 -0.70 -8.70 7.51
CA ARG A 40 -0.80 -7.50 6.67
C ARG A 40 -2.12 -6.78 6.92
N ILE A 41 -2.09 -5.45 6.99
CA ILE A 41 -3.26 -4.57 7.05
C ILE A 41 -3.14 -3.57 5.91
N SER A 42 -4.05 -3.62 4.94
CA SER A 42 -4.11 -2.66 3.84
C SER A 42 -4.50 -1.28 4.37
N GLU A 43 -3.81 -0.24 3.90
CA GLU A 43 -4.10 1.15 4.26
C GLU A 43 -4.70 1.92 3.08
N SER A 44 -4.01 1.91 1.94
CA SER A 44 -4.52 2.53 0.72
C SER A 44 -3.89 1.94 -0.53
N GLU A 45 -4.59 2.09 -1.64
CA GLU A 45 -4.16 1.66 -2.95
C GLU A 45 -4.32 2.82 -3.93
N MET A 46 -3.26 3.11 -4.70
CA MET A 46 -3.26 4.12 -5.73
C MET A 46 -3.01 3.47 -7.09
N THR A 47 -3.86 3.76 -8.06
CA THR A 47 -3.66 3.38 -9.46
C THR A 47 -3.42 4.62 -10.29
N ILE A 48 -2.32 4.62 -11.03
CA ILE A 48 -1.90 5.69 -11.93
C ILE A 48 -1.92 5.10 -13.33
N GLU A 49 -2.71 5.68 -14.22
CA GLU A 49 -2.85 5.25 -15.61
C GLU A 49 -2.51 6.41 -16.53
N LYS A 50 -1.59 6.18 -17.48
CA LYS A 50 -1.30 7.14 -18.56
C LYS A 50 -2.11 6.77 -19.79
N LYS A 51 -2.94 7.70 -20.28
CA LYS A 51 -3.74 7.56 -21.50
C LYS A 51 -3.76 8.88 -22.27
N ASP A 52 -3.55 8.84 -23.57
CA ASP A 52 -3.81 9.94 -24.52
C ASP A 52 -3.40 11.34 -24.03
N GLY A 53 -2.17 11.47 -23.54
CA GLY A 53 -1.61 12.75 -23.08
C GLY A 53 -2.03 13.22 -21.69
N TYR A 54 -2.88 12.47 -20.98
CA TYR A 54 -3.27 12.75 -19.60
C TYR A 54 -2.91 11.60 -18.64
N VAL A 55 -2.91 11.92 -17.34
CA VAL A 55 -2.66 10.97 -16.25
C VAL A 55 -3.91 10.89 -15.38
N SER A 56 -4.46 9.69 -15.23
CA SER A 56 -5.56 9.39 -14.31
C SER A 56 -4.99 8.79 -13.03
N ILE A 57 -5.35 9.38 -11.88
CA ILE A 57 -4.95 8.88 -10.56
C ILE A 57 -6.22 8.51 -9.81
N LYS A 58 -6.33 7.25 -9.41
CA LYS A 58 -7.41 6.74 -8.56
C LYS A 58 -6.82 6.32 -7.22
N VAL A 59 -7.38 6.84 -6.13
CA VAL A 59 -7.00 6.51 -4.76
C VAL A 59 -8.16 5.78 -4.09
N LEU A 60 -7.86 4.62 -3.50
CA LEU A 60 -8.76 3.80 -2.72
C LEU A 60 -8.22 3.75 -1.29
N GLN A 61 -9.03 4.11 -0.31
CA GLN A 61 -8.71 4.13 1.12
C GLN A 61 -9.82 3.43 1.90
#